data_AF-A0A847VKZ4-F1
#
_entry.id   AF-A0A847VKZ4-F1
#
_cell.length_a   1.000
_cell.length_b   1.000
_cell.length_c   1.000
_cell.angle_alpha   90.00
_cell.angle_beta   90.00
_cell.angle_gamma   90.00
#
_symmetry.space_group_name_H-M   'P 1'
#
loop_
_entity.id
_entity.type
_entity.pdbx_description
1 polymer ?
#
loop_
_entity_poly.entity_id
_entity_poly.type
_entity_poly.pdbx_seq_one_letter_code
_entity_poly.pdbx_strand_id
1 'polypeptide(L)' 'MSAATRIRAIHARRIWDSRGRPTLEAEVVLADAAGVAVTGRASVPAGASRGTR' A
#
# COMPACT_ATOMS: atom_id res chain seq x y z
N MET A 1 8.11 19.97 -11.46
CA MET A 1 7.66 18.72 -10.81
C MET A 1 8.56 17.59 -11.27
N SER A 2 9.22 16.88 -10.36
CA SER A 2 10.07 15.73 -10.72
C SER A 2 9.18 14.53 -11.05
N ALA A 3 9.45 13.84 -12.17
CA ALA A 3 8.73 12.64 -12.57
C ALA A 3 8.96 11.45 -11.61
N ALA A 4 10.01 11.51 -10.78
CA ALA A 4 10.48 10.42 -9.92
C ALA A 4 9.47 9.96 -8.85
N THR A 5 8.52 10.82 -8.45
CA THR A 5 7.52 10.49 -7.42
C THR A 5 6.13 10.25 -7.99
N ARG A 6 5.98 10.20 -9.32
CA ARG A 6 4.68 9.88 -9.93
C ARG A 6 4.36 8.41 -9.68
N ILE A 7 3.15 8.10 -9.23
CA ILE A 7 2.70 6.70 -9.06
C ILE A 7 2.47 6.08 -10.44
N ARG A 8 3.09 4.92 -10.69
CA ARG A 8 2.89 4.12 -11.90
C ARG A 8 1.78 3.07 -11.70
N ALA A 9 1.81 2.36 -10.59
CA ALA A 9 0.86 1.28 -10.31
C ALA A 9 0.65 1.12 -8.80
N ILE A 10 -0.54 0.62 -8.46
CA ILE A 10 -0.90 0.20 -7.11
C ILE A 10 -1.51 -1.20 -7.20
N HIS A 11 -1.01 -2.13 -6.41
CA HIS A 11 -1.59 -3.46 -6.28
C HIS A 11 -1.95 -3.72 -4.82
N ALA A 12 -3.21 -4.07 -4.56
CA ALA A 12 -3.70 -4.37 -3.22
C ALA A 12 -4.13 -5.84 -3.11
N ARG A 13 -3.95 -6.41 -1.92
CA ARG A 13 -4.34 -7.78 -1.60
C ARG A 13 -4.86 -7.90 -0.18
N ARG A 14 -5.72 -8.89 0.05
CA ARG A 14 -6.14 -9.30 1.39
C ARG A 14 -5.05 -10.20 1.98
N ILE A 15 -4.63 -9.90 3.20
CA ILE A 15 -3.75 -10.73 4.02
C ILE A 15 -4.40 -10.95 5.40
N TRP A 16 -3.73 -11.67 6.30
CA TRP A 16 -4.17 -11.91 7.67
C TRP A 16 -3.24 -11.18 8.66
N ASP A 17 -3.81 -10.47 9.63
CA ASP A 17 -3.05 -9.84 10.73
C ASP A 17 -2.62 -10.86 11.80
N SER A 18 -1.85 -10.43 12.79
CA SER A 18 -1.35 -11.29 13.88
C SER A 18 -2.45 -11.90 14.76
N ARG A 19 -3.71 -11.44 14.66
CA ARG A 19 -4.87 -11.98 15.37
C ARG A 19 -5.75 -12.85 14.47
N GLY A 20 -5.28 -13.18 13.26
CA GLY A 20 -6.03 -13.95 12.28
C GLY A 20 -7.22 -13.19 11.68
N ARG A 21 -7.20 -11.85 11.68
CA ARG A 21 -8.26 -11.03 11.06
C ARG A 21 -7.84 -10.62 9.65
N PRO A 22 -8.77 -10.58 8.67
CA PRO A 22 -8.43 -10.10 7.34
C PRO A 22 -8.07 -8.62 7.37
N THR A 23 -6.96 -8.26 6.73
CA THR A 23 -6.51 -6.88 6.55
C THR A 23 -5.96 -6.63 5.14
N LEU A 24 -5.58 -5.40 4.83
CA LEU A 24 -5.09 -4.97 3.52
C LEU A 24 -3.58 -4.75 3.53
N GLU A 25 -2.92 -5.22 2.47
CA GLU A 25 -1.57 -4.84 2.09
C GLU A 25 -1.61 -4.16 0.72
N ALA A 26 -0.88 -3.06 0.59
CA ALA A 26 -0.72 -2.34 -0.67
C ALA A 26 0.76 -2.26 -1.06
N GLU A 27 1.01 -2.50 -2.34
CA GLU A 27 2.28 -2.24 -3.00
C GLU A 27 2.10 -1.07 -3.98
N VAL A 28 3.02 -0.10 -3.93
CA VAL A 28 3.04 1.07 -4.81
C VAL A 28 4.35 1.08 -5.57
N VAL A 29 4.25 1.21 -6.89
CA VAL A 29 5.39 1.35 -7.80
C VAL A 29 5.42 2.78 -8.33
N LEU A 30 6.56 3.46 -8.18
CA LEU A 30 6.77 4.79 -8.76
C LEU A 30 7.20 4.69 -10.23
N ALA A 31 6.90 5.73 -11.00
CA ALA A 31 7.39 5.88 -12.36
C ALA A 31 8.90 6.10 -12.31
N ASP A 32 9.62 5.27 -13.06
CA ASP A 32 11.06 5.35 -13.20
C ASP A 32 11.48 6.76 -13.67
N ALA A 33 12.42 7.38 -12.95
CA ALA A 33 13.07 8.62 -13.37
C ALA A 33 14.58 8.46 -13.62
N ALA A 34 15.16 7.27 -13.44
CA ALA A 34 16.61 7.06 -13.48
C ALA A 34 17.06 5.63 -13.91
N GLY A 35 16.20 4.79 -14.48
CA GLY A 35 16.45 3.38 -14.79
C GLY A 35 16.20 2.41 -13.64
N VAL A 36 15.66 2.86 -12.49
CA VAL A 36 15.47 2.04 -11.28
C VAL A 36 14.02 2.12 -10.81
N ALA A 37 13.36 0.96 -10.74
CA ALA A 37 12.01 0.88 -10.18
C ALA A 37 12.06 1.01 -8.65
N VAL A 38 11.34 2.02 -8.13
CA VAL A 38 11.13 2.18 -6.68
C VAL A 38 9.78 1.58 -6.31
N THR A 39 9.80 0.66 -5.35
CA THR A 39 8.61 -0.02 -4.83
C THR A 39 8.54 0.16 -3.31
N GLY A 40 7.36 0.55 -2.81
CA GLY A 40 7.04 0.56 -1.40
C GLY A 40 5.89 -0.38 -1.11
N ARG A 41 5.93 -1.09 0.04
CA ARG A 41 4.86 -1.98 0.47
C ARG A 41 4.55 -1.76 1.94
N ALA A 42 3.27 -1.75 2.29
CA ALA A 42 2.82 -1.61 3.66
C ALA A 42 1.53 -2.39 3.90
N SER A 43 1.41 -2.96 5.11
CA SER A 43 0.18 -3.54 5.64
C SER A 43 -0.42 -2.60 6.69
N VAL A 44 -1.75 -2.49 6.68
CA VAL A 44 -2.49 -1.73 7.70
C VAL A 44 -3.00 -2.67 8.79
N PRO A 45 -3.01 -2.26 10.07
CA PRO A 45 -3.60 -3.06 11.14
C PRO A 45 -5.14 -3.08 11.02
N ALA A 46 -5.77 -4.22 11.32
CA ALA A 46 -7.24 -4.31 11.29
C ALA A 46 -7.87 -3.51 12.45
N GLY A 47 -8.77 -2.59 12.12
CA GLY A 47 -9.47 -1.68 13.04
C GLY A 47 -11.00 -1.82 13.04
N ALA A 48 -11.68 -0.85 13.66
CA ALA A 48 -13.14 -0.77 13.67
C ALA A 48 -13.67 -0.03 12.43
N SER A 49 -14.79 -0.48 11.86
CA SER A 49 -15.45 0.13 10.70
C SER A 49 -16.68 0.97 11.05
N ARG A 50 -17.00 1.10 12.34
CA ARG A 50 -18.15 1.85 12.86
C ARG A 50 -17.71 2.68 14.07
N GLY A 51 -18.35 3.84 14.27
CA GLY A 51 -18.16 4.70 15.43
C GLY A 51 -19.50 5.13 16.02
N THR A 52 -19.54 5.28 17.34
CA THR A 52 -20.64 5.93 18.07
C THR A 52 -20.28 7.40 18.20
N ARG A 53 -21.19 8.30 17.79
CA ARG A 53 -20.98 9.76 17.86
C ARG A 53 -20.62 10.21 19.26
#